data_AF-A0A135W334-F1
#
_entry.id   AF-A0A135W334-F1
#
_cell.length_a   1.000
_cell.length_b   1.000
_cell.length_c   1.000
_cell.angle_alpha   90.00
_cell.angle_beta   90.00
_cell.angle_gamma   90.00
#
_symmetry.space_group_name_H-M   'P 1'
#
loop_
_entity.id
_entity.type
_entity.pdbx_description
1 polymer ?
#
loop_
_entity_poly.entity_id
_entity_poly.type
_entity_poly.pdbx_seq_one_letter_code
_entity_poly.pdbx_strand_id
1 'polypeptide(L)'
;MFIHKLREAIEGEYKDYFFYKSMYALTDDPLWQDFLKHMYEDEKSHYEMFQQLYYMMTGTFVQNPKKPVPCYDLKECVKRALLNELDGVEMYKEMLLTIPIQQAYNPLFIAMHDEMEHAIRMSTMFNALR
;
A
#
# COMPACT_ATOMS: atom_id res chain seq x y z
N MET A 1 -11.10 -16.82 -5.64
CA MET A 1 -11.12 -15.92 -4.48
C MET A 1 -9.75 -15.27 -4.25
N PHE A 2 -8.70 -16.04 -3.94
CA PHE A 2 -7.35 -15.50 -3.70
C PHE A 2 -6.76 -14.71 -4.88
N ILE A 3 -6.78 -15.25 -6.11
CA ILE A 3 -6.24 -14.55 -7.30
C ILE A 3 -6.94 -13.21 -7.57
N HIS A 4 -8.24 -13.13 -7.26
CA HIS A 4 -9.00 -11.89 -7.40
C HIS A 4 -8.54 -10.84 -6.39
N LYS A 5 -8.45 -11.23 -5.11
CA LYS A 5 -7.89 -10.38 -4.05
C LYS A 5 -6.45 -9.96 -4.36
N LEU A 6 -5.63 -10.87 -4.88
CA LEU A 6 -4.26 -10.53 -5.28
C LEU A 6 -4.22 -9.50 -6.41
N ARG A 7 -5.15 -9.55 -7.36
CA ARG A 7 -5.28 -8.50 -8.37
C ARG A 7 -5.68 -7.16 -7.74
N GLU A 8 -6.63 -7.18 -6.82
CA GLU A 8 -7.06 -5.97 -6.09
C GLU A 8 -5.90 -5.36 -5.28
N ALA A 9 -5.11 -6.20 -4.61
CA ALA A 9 -3.90 -5.79 -3.90
C ALA A 9 -2.93 -5.08 -4.85
N ILE A 10 -2.58 -5.70 -5.99
CA ILE A 10 -1.70 -5.09 -7.00
C ILE A 10 -2.21 -3.73 -7.46
N GLU A 11 -3.52 -3.59 -7.68
CA GLU A 11 -4.11 -2.31 -8.09
C GLU A 11 -4.16 -1.29 -6.94
N GLY A 12 -4.28 -1.73 -5.69
CA GLY A 12 -4.22 -0.92 -4.48
C GLY A 12 -2.82 -0.34 -4.28
N GLU A 13 -1.82 -1.21 -4.16
CA GLU A 13 -0.41 -0.85 -3.99
C GLU A 13 0.09 0.14 -5.05
N TYR A 14 -0.31 -0.10 -6.31
CA TYR A 14 0.02 0.83 -7.39
C TYR A 14 -0.59 2.22 -7.16
N LYS A 15 -1.83 2.29 -6.66
CA LYS A 15 -2.47 3.58 -6.36
C LYS A 15 -1.81 4.24 -5.18
N ASP A 16 -1.56 3.51 -4.09
CA ASP A 16 -1.01 4.06 -2.86
C ASP A 16 0.40 4.60 -3.09
N TYR A 17 1.24 3.91 -3.89
CA TYR A 17 2.51 4.44 -4.40
C TYR A 17 2.39 5.86 -4.98
N PHE A 18 1.50 6.05 -5.96
CA PHE A 18 1.35 7.36 -6.62
C PHE A 18 0.66 8.37 -5.71
N PHE A 19 -0.22 7.92 -4.83
CA PHE A 19 -0.94 8.80 -3.91
C PHE A 19 0.00 9.37 -2.85
N TYR A 20 0.82 8.54 -2.21
CA TYR A 20 1.79 8.97 -1.19
C TYR A 20 2.91 9.82 -1.80
N LYS A 21 3.34 9.47 -3.01
CA LYS A 21 4.26 10.34 -3.77
C LYS A 21 3.68 11.72 -4.06
N SER A 22 2.36 11.83 -4.27
CA SER A 22 1.71 13.13 -4.43
C SER A 22 1.60 13.91 -3.11
N MET A 23 1.40 13.23 -1.99
CA MET A 23 1.39 13.84 -0.66
C MET A 23 2.78 14.38 -0.27
N TYR A 24 3.84 13.67 -0.66
CA TYR A 24 5.23 14.09 -0.39
C TYR A 24 5.50 15.50 -0.91
N ALA A 25 4.91 15.88 -2.05
CA ALA A 25 5.06 17.19 -2.65
C ALA A 25 4.26 18.32 -1.96
N LEU A 26 3.42 17.99 -0.96
CA LEU A 26 2.58 18.95 -0.24
C LEU A 26 3.12 19.36 1.13
N THR A 27 4.30 18.87 1.51
CA THR A 27 4.94 19.19 2.79
C THR A 27 6.42 19.41 2.62
N ASP A 28 6.95 20.38 3.37
CA ASP A 28 8.38 20.67 3.50
C ASP A 28 8.94 20.19 4.85
N ASP A 29 8.11 19.56 5.69
CA ASP A 29 8.56 19.01 6.98
C ASP A 29 9.42 17.77 6.74
N PRO A 30 10.69 17.74 7.19
CA PRO A 30 11.59 16.62 6.94
C PRO A 30 11.07 15.28 7.49
N LEU A 31 10.37 15.28 8.62
CA LEU A 31 9.84 14.05 9.22
C LEU A 31 8.69 13.49 8.38
N TRP A 32 7.79 14.35 7.93
CA TRP A 32 6.67 13.94 7.08
C TRP A 32 7.13 13.49 5.69
N GLN A 33 8.15 14.16 5.14
CA GLN A 33 8.79 13.71 3.90
C GLN A 33 9.44 12.33 4.06
N ASP A 34 10.12 12.07 5.17
CA ASP A 34 10.72 10.76 5.46
C ASP A 34 9.66 9.66 5.56
N PHE A 35 8.58 9.91 6.33
CA PHE A 35 7.46 8.97 6.45
C PHE A 35 6.83 8.66 5.09
N LEU A 36 6.46 9.69 4.32
CA LEU A 36 5.82 9.50 3.03
C LEU A 36 6.75 8.83 2.01
N LYS A 37 8.04 9.13 2.08
CA LYS A 37 9.04 8.50 1.22
C LYS A 37 9.17 7.02 1.50
N HIS A 38 9.31 6.66 2.76
CA HIS A 38 9.40 5.28 3.18
C HIS A 38 8.18 4.50 2.70
N MET A 39 6.97 5.00 2.98
CA MET A 39 5.72 4.37 2.58
C MET A 39 5.62 4.14 1.07
N TYR A 40 5.88 5.15 0.23
CA TYR A 40 5.81 4.91 -1.23
C TYR A 40 6.93 4.00 -1.74
N GLU A 41 8.08 3.90 -1.06
CA GLU A 41 9.12 2.94 -1.47
C GLU A 41 8.68 1.49 -1.14
N ASP A 42 7.95 1.31 -0.05
CA ASP A 42 7.37 0.04 0.36
C ASP A 42 6.20 -0.37 -0.55
N GLU A 43 5.26 0.52 -0.89
CA GLU A 43 4.14 0.17 -1.81
C GLU A 43 4.63 -0.24 -3.19
N LYS A 44 5.72 0.38 -3.64
CA LYS A 44 6.35 -0.04 -4.89
C LYS A 44 6.87 -1.48 -4.77
N SER A 45 7.49 -1.82 -3.65
CA SER A 45 8.00 -3.16 -3.37
C SER A 45 6.86 -4.18 -3.22
N HIS A 46 5.77 -3.82 -2.53
CA HIS A 46 4.55 -4.63 -2.42
C HIS A 46 3.94 -4.93 -3.79
N TYR A 47 3.75 -3.89 -4.62
CA TYR A 47 3.28 -4.03 -6.00
C TYR A 47 4.15 -5.00 -6.80
N GLU A 48 5.48 -4.85 -6.73
CA GLU A 48 6.42 -5.73 -7.45
C GLU A 48 6.35 -7.17 -6.94
N MET A 49 6.32 -7.40 -5.62
CA MET A 49 6.18 -8.73 -5.04
C MET A 49 4.86 -9.40 -5.41
N PHE A 50 3.74 -8.67 -5.35
CA PHE A 50 2.44 -9.20 -5.72
C PHE A 50 2.31 -9.47 -7.21
N GLN A 51 2.91 -8.65 -8.07
CA GLN A 51 3.01 -8.93 -9.51
C GLN A 51 3.75 -10.23 -9.79
N GLN A 52 4.88 -10.48 -9.11
CA GLN A 52 5.59 -11.75 -9.23
C GLN A 52 4.75 -12.93 -8.72
N LEU A 53 4.06 -12.76 -7.60
CA LEU A 53 3.16 -13.79 -7.06
C LEU A 53 2.01 -14.10 -8.03
N TYR A 54 1.40 -13.07 -8.61
CA TYR A 54 0.31 -13.21 -9.56
C TYR A 54 0.78 -13.90 -10.85
N TYR A 55 1.99 -13.57 -11.33
CA TYR A 55 2.62 -14.25 -12.45
C TYR A 55 2.87 -15.73 -12.15
N MET A 56 3.43 -16.07 -10.98
CA MET A 56 3.63 -17.47 -10.57
C MET A 56 2.33 -18.28 -10.57
N MET A 57 1.22 -17.65 -10.21
CA MET A 57 -0.08 -18.32 -10.11
C MET A 57 -0.86 -18.38 -11.43
N THR A 58 -0.63 -17.46 -12.36
CA THR A 58 -1.49 -17.27 -13.55
C THR A 58 -0.75 -17.29 -14.89
N GLY A 59 0.58 -17.18 -14.88
CA GLY A 59 1.42 -17.03 -16.07
C GLY A 59 1.35 -15.64 -16.72
N THR A 60 0.70 -14.66 -16.10
CA THR A 60 0.55 -13.29 -16.62
C THR A 60 0.75 -12.26 -15.53
N PHE A 61 1.08 -11.01 -15.88
CA PHE A 61 1.08 -9.88 -14.96
C PHE A 61 -0.24 -9.11 -15.07
N VAL A 62 -0.67 -8.45 -13.99
CA VAL A 62 -1.76 -7.47 -14.05
C VAL A 62 -1.29 -6.28 -14.88
N GLN A 63 -2.03 -5.96 -15.94
CA GLN A 63 -1.66 -4.92 -16.90
C GLN A 63 -2.40 -3.62 -16.62
N ASN A 64 -1.72 -2.50 -16.90
CA ASN A 64 -2.30 -1.16 -16.93
C ASN A 64 -3.11 -0.75 -15.68
N PRO A 65 -2.56 -0.91 -14.45
CA PRO A 65 -3.19 -0.35 -13.27
C PRO A 65 -3.35 1.16 -13.42
N LYS A 66 -4.48 1.69 -12.96
CA LYS A 66 -4.83 3.11 -13.12
C LYS A 66 -4.24 3.93 -11.99
N LYS A 67 -3.63 5.06 -12.33
CA LYS A 67 -3.20 6.05 -11.34
C LYS A 67 -4.40 6.67 -10.62
N PRO A 68 -4.28 6.98 -9.33
CA PRO A 68 -5.32 7.68 -8.59
C PRO A 68 -5.33 9.16 -8.96
N VAL A 69 -6.37 9.86 -8.51
CA VAL A 69 -6.36 11.32 -8.43
C VAL A 69 -5.31 11.72 -7.38
N PRO A 70 -4.43 12.69 -7.67
CA PRO A 70 -3.40 13.10 -6.70
C PRO A 70 -4.02 13.77 -5.47
N CYS A 71 -3.25 13.85 -4.41
CA CYS A 71 -3.61 14.60 -3.21
C CYS A 71 -3.58 16.11 -3.48
N TYR A 72 -4.53 16.84 -2.87
CA TYR A 72 -4.58 18.30 -2.91
C TYR A 72 -4.65 18.94 -1.52
N ASP A 73 -5.16 18.22 -0.52
CA ASP A 73 -5.20 18.64 0.88
C ASP A 73 -4.52 17.58 1.74
N LEU A 74 -3.37 17.92 2.31
CA LEU A 74 -2.54 16.93 2.99
C LEU A 74 -3.26 16.26 4.16
N LYS A 75 -4.00 17.01 4.98
CA LYS A 75 -4.62 16.46 6.19
C LYS A 75 -5.78 15.51 5.86
N GLU A 76 -6.64 15.88 4.91
CA GLU A 76 -7.71 14.99 4.44
C GLU A 76 -7.13 13.76 3.71
N CYS A 77 -6.04 13.93 2.94
CA CYS A 77 -5.37 12.80 2.31
C CYS A 77 -4.73 11.84 3.31
N VAL A 78 -4.08 12.35 4.36
CA VAL A 78 -3.52 11.52 5.45
C VAL A 78 -4.64 10.74 6.14
N LYS A 79 -5.78 11.36 6.41
CA LYS A 79 -6.95 10.68 6.97
C LYS A 79 -7.43 9.54 6.08
N ARG A 80 -7.49 9.77 4.76
CA ARG A 80 -7.87 8.74 3.80
C ARG A 80 -6.84 7.62 3.73
N ALA A 81 -5.55 7.97 3.65
CA ALA A 81 -4.45 7.02 3.65
C ALA A 81 -4.53 6.12 4.90
N LEU A 82 -4.67 6.70 6.09
CA LEU A 82 -4.84 5.94 7.34
C LEU A 82 -5.94 4.87 7.25
N LEU A 83 -7.10 5.20 6.66
CA LEU A 83 -8.18 4.23 6.51
C LEU A 83 -7.84 3.15 5.48
N ASN A 84 -7.22 3.53 4.37
CA ASN A 84 -6.77 2.58 3.35
C ASN A 84 -5.74 1.59 3.92
N GLU A 85 -4.77 2.07 4.71
CA GLU A 85 -3.76 1.24 5.37
C GLU A 85 -4.39 0.20 6.30
N LEU A 86 -5.35 0.64 7.13
CA LEU A 86 -6.07 -0.27 8.02
C LEU A 86 -6.88 -1.32 7.25
N ASP A 87 -7.50 -0.94 6.13
CA ASP A 87 -8.20 -1.87 5.25
C ASP A 87 -7.21 -2.86 4.57
N GLY A 88 -6.02 -2.39 4.19
CA GLY A 88 -4.91 -3.19 3.65
C GLY A 88 -4.44 -4.26 4.63
N VAL A 89 -4.23 -3.90 5.91
CA VAL A 89 -3.91 -4.85 6.99
C VAL A 89 -4.94 -5.97 7.08
N GLU A 90 -6.23 -5.63 7.10
CA GLU A 90 -7.30 -6.62 7.20
C GLU A 90 -7.34 -7.53 5.96
N MET A 91 -7.19 -6.96 4.78
CA MET A 91 -7.15 -7.69 3.52
C MET A 91 -5.97 -8.67 3.46
N TYR A 92 -4.77 -8.22 3.80
CA TYR A 92 -3.56 -9.05 3.74
C TYR A 92 -3.51 -10.10 4.83
N LYS A 93 -4.04 -9.81 6.02
CA LYS A 93 -4.27 -10.82 7.06
C LYS A 93 -5.18 -11.96 6.56
N GLU A 94 -6.32 -11.63 5.95
CA GLU A 94 -7.23 -12.64 5.39
C GLU A 94 -6.56 -13.46 4.27
N MET A 95 -5.80 -12.80 3.39
CA MET A 95 -5.05 -13.48 2.35
C MET A 95 -3.97 -14.40 2.92
N LEU A 96 -3.21 -13.94 3.92
CA LEU A 96 -2.14 -14.70 4.57
C LEU A 96 -2.68 -15.98 5.20
N LEU A 97 -3.85 -15.91 5.86
CA LEU A 97 -4.51 -17.07 6.47
C LEU A 97 -5.11 -18.06 5.45
N THR A 98 -5.20 -17.67 4.18
CA THR A 98 -5.82 -18.46 3.11
C THR A 98 -4.89 -18.69 1.92
N ILE A 99 -3.56 -18.57 2.13
CA ILE A 99 -2.58 -18.74 1.06
C ILE A 99 -2.70 -20.11 0.39
N PRO A 100 -2.74 -20.16 -0.96
CA PRO A 100 -2.82 -21.43 -1.68
C PRO A 100 -1.44 -22.06 -1.94
N ILE A 101 -0.36 -21.26 -1.83
CA ILE A 101 1.03 -21.68 -2.06
C ILE A 101 1.97 -21.04 -1.04
N GLN A 102 3.04 -21.73 -0.67
CA GLN A 102 3.99 -21.25 0.34
C GLN A 102 4.70 -19.95 -0.07
N GLN A 103 4.91 -19.74 -1.37
CA GLN A 103 5.56 -18.56 -1.93
C GLN A 103 4.75 -17.27 -1.67
N ALA A 104 3.46 -17.38 -1.35
CA ALA A 104 2.63 -16.24 -1.00
C ALA A 104 2.85 -15.73 0.43
N TYR A 105 3.46 -16.53 1.31
CA TYR A 105 3.60 -16.18 2.73
C TYR A 105 4.43 -14.91 2.94
N ASN A 106 5.66 -14.87 2.40
CA ASN A 106 6.56 -13.73 2.64
C ASN A 106 6.00 -12.41 2.08
N PRO A 107 5.54 -12.32 0.81
CA PRO A 107 4.96 -11.09 0.28
C PRO A 107 3.81 -10.54 1.12
N LEU A 108 2.89 -11.42 1.54
CA LEU A 108 1.72 -11.01 2.32
C LEU A 108 2.08 -10.66 3.77
N PHE A 109 3.02 -11.38 4.38
CA PHE A 109 3.48 -11.08 5.73
C PHE A 109 4.20 -9.73 5.80
N ILE A 110 5.08 -9.46 4.83
CA ILE A 110 5.81 -8.19 4.71
C ILE A 110 4.81 -7.05 4.54
N ALA A 111 3.98 -7.10 3.48
CA ALA A 111 3.01 -6.04 3.22
C ALA A 111 2.07 -5.81 4.40
N MET A 112 1.47 -6.86 4.98
CA MET A 112 0.59 -6.72 6.15
C MET A 112 1.28 -6.00 7.33
N HIS A 113 2.55 -6.29 7.59
CA HIS A 113 3.28 -5.66 8.68
C HIS A 113 3.62 -4.20 8.37
N ASP A 114 4.01 -3.93 7.13
CA ASP A 114 4.35 -2.59 6.67
C ASP A 114 3.09 -1.69 6.66
N GLU A 115 1.92 -2.19 6.25
CA GLU A 115 0.65 -1.44 6.33
C GLU A 115 0.26 -1.08 7.78
N MET A 116 0.58 -1.95 8.76
CA MET A 116 0.38 -1.63 10.17
C MET A 116 1.28 -0.46 10.60
N GLU A 117 2.52 -0.45 10.12
CA GLU A 117 3.51 0.59 10.37
C GLU A 117 3.11 1.92 9.70
N HIS A 118 2.63 1.84 8.46
CA HIS A 118 2.08 2.92 7.67
C HIS A 118 0.89 3.59 8.35
N ALA A 119 -0.07 2.80 8.87
CA ALA A 119 -1.19 3.32 9.64
C ALA A 119 -0.72 4.10 10.88
N ILE A 120 0.34 3.65 11.57
CA ILE A 120 0.91 4.37 12.72
C ILE A 120 1.52 5.71 12.28
N ARG A 121 2.26 5.74 11.16
CA ARG A 121 2.82 6.98 10.59
C ARG A 121 1.72 7.96 10.20
N MET A 122 0.71 7.50 9.47
CA MET A 122 -0.41 8.33 9.03
C MET A 122 -1.23 8.86 10.22
N SER A 123 -1.45 8.04 11.25
CA SER A 123 -2.08 8.49 12.50
C SER A 123 -1.25 9.58 13.19
N THR A 124 0.07 9.43 13.22
CA THR A 124 0.97 10.44 13.80
C THR A 124 0.88 11.76 13.03
N MET A 125 0.92 11.71 11.69
CA MET A 125 0.74 12.87 10.82
C MET A 125 -0.62 13.54 11.02
N PHE A 126 -1.71 12.75 11.04
CA PHE A 126 -3.08 13.28 11.14
C PHE A 126 -3.30 14.12 12.40
N ASN A 127 -2.75 13.65 13.53
CA ASN A 127 -2.86 14.33 14.81
C ASN A 127 -1.94 15.55 14.94
N ALA A 128 -0.86 15.62 14.15
CA ALA A 128 0.09 16.74 14.18
C ALA A 128 -0.28 17.86 13.19
N LEU A 129 -0.89 17.52 12.04
CA LEU A 129 -1.33 18.47 11.03
C LEU A 129 -2.51 19.30 11.54
N ARG A 130 -2.52 20.60 11.24
CA ARG A 130 -3.59 21.53 11.65
C ARG A 130 -4.69 21.60 10.62
#